data_AF-A0A2M9ICX9-F1
#
_entry.id   AF-A0A2M9ICX9-F1
#
_cell.length_a   1.000
_cell.length_b   1.000
_cell.length_c   1.000
_cell.angle_alpha   90.00
_cell.angle_beta   90.00
_cell.angle_gamma   90.00
#
_symmetry.space_group_name_H-M   'P 1'
#
loop_
_entity.id
_entity.type
_entity.pdbx_description
1 polymer ?
#
loop_
_entity_poly.entity_id
_entity_poly.type
_entity_poly.pdbx_seq_one_letter_code
_entity_poly.pdbx_strand_id
1 'polypeptide(L)'
;MGGANDTLRNFVAGYQTPANSPHMRSLEDDVTRAVKSQERVALGVVPVYGQDPAIPTEIRMRAVGDRGYRLNCTVYNRPSGGYDCSERSSGGNLSIP
;
A
#
# COMPACT_ATOMS: atom_id res chain seq x y z
N MET A 1 -1.36 11.44 -2.10
CA MET A 1 -1.41 11.16 -0.65
C MET A 1 -0.54 12.09 0.21
N GLY A 2 0.15 13.11 -0.34
CA GLY A 2 0.82 14.14 0.47
C GLY A 2 2.18 13.76 1.06
N GLY A 3 2.75 12.60 0.71
CA GLY A 3 4.13 12.26 1.06
C GLY A 3 5.15 13.13 0.32
N ALA A 4 6.27 13.42 0.97
CA ALA A 4 7.34 14.23 0.39
C ALA A 4 7.95 13.54 -0.84
N ASN A 5 8.16 14.30 -1.91
CA ASN A 5 8.71 13.81 -3.19
C ASN A 5 10.13 14.32 -3.48
N ASP A 6 10.71 15.07 -2.55
CA ASP A 6 11.99 15.76 -2.66
C ASP A 6 13.06 15.16 -1.72
N THR A 7 12.71 14.11 -0.97
CA THR A 7 13.62 13.44 -0.04
C THR A 7 13.65 11.93 -0.26
N LEU A 8 14.86 11.37 -0.33
CA LEU A 8 15.10 9.93 -0.45
C LEU A 8 14.53 9.12 0.73
N ARG A 9 14.22 9.76 1.86
CA ARG A 9 13.62 9.09 3.03
C ARG A 9 12.23 8.52 2.76
N ASN A 10 11.53 9.01 1.73
CA ASN A 10 10.22 8.53 1.31
C ASN A 10 10.28 7.59 0.09
N PHE A 11 11.48 7.18 -0.33
CA PHE A 11 11.68 6.32 -1.49
C PHE A 11 12.45 5.06 -1.11
N VAL A 12 12.09 3.95 -1.75
CA VAL A 12 12.84 2.70 -1.72
C VAL A 12 13.07 2.22 -3.14
N ALA A 13 14.14 1.45 -3.37
CA ALA A 13 14.34 0.79 -4.65
C ALA A 13 13.20 -0.22 -4.89
N GLY A 14 12.51 -0.09 -6.02
CA GLY A 14 11.36 -0.92 -6.33
C GLY A 14 11.26 -1.23 -7.82
N TYR A 15 10.73 -2.41 -8.15
CA TYR A 15 10.43 -2.77 -9.53
C TYR A 15 9.27 -1.92 -10.04
N GLN A 16 9.48 -1.23 -11.17
CA GLN A 16 8.45 -0.38 -11.77
C GLN A 16 7.20 -1.20 -12.13
N THR A 17 7.41 -2.39 -12.70
CA THR A 17 6.36 -3.34 -13.04
C THR A 17 6.67 -4.72 -12.46
N PRO A 18 5.71 -5.39 -11.79
CA PRO A 18 4.37 -4.90 -11.46
C PRO A 18 4.26 -4.22 -10.08
N ALA A 19 5.34 -4.16 -9.29
CA ALA A 19 5.29 -3.78 -7.87
C ALA A 19 4.85 -2.32 -7.66
N ASN A 20 5.55 -1.34 -8.24
CA ASN A 20 5.11 0.06 -8.18
C ASN A 20 3.79 0.25 -8.92
N SER A 21 3.68 -0.36 -10.11
CA SER A 21 2.47 -0.29 -10.91
C SER A 21 2.25 -1.58 -11.70
N PRO A 22 1.07 -2.21 -11.58
CA PRO A 22 -0.17 -1.66 -11.03
C PRO A 22 -0.39 -1.86 -9.51
N HIS A 23 0.43 -2.65 -8.82
CA HIS A 23 0.07 -3.18 -7.50
C HIS A 23 0.00 -2.14 -6.39
N MET A 24 1.10 -1.45 -6.08
CA MET A 24 1.07 -0.37 -5.08
C MET A 24 0.10 0.73 -5.48
N ARG A 25 0.11 1.16 -6.75
CA ARG A 25 -0.80 2.18 -7.26
C ARG A 25 -2.27 1.84 -6.96
N SER A 26 -2.71 0.60 -7.21
CA SER A 26 -4.11 0.22 -6.92
C SER A 26 -4.46 0.32 -5.44
N LEU A 27 -3.51 0.04 -4.53
CA LEU A 27 -3.73 0.17 -3.09
C LEU A 27 -3.74 1.64 -2.65
N GLU A 28 -2.85 2.47 -3.20
CA GLU A 28 -2.82 3.92 -2.97
C GLU A 28 -4.08 4.62 -3.49
N ASP A 29 -4.62 4.15 -4.61
CA ASP A 29 -5.88 4.63 -5.17
C ASP A 29 -7.05 4.35 -4.22
N ASP A 30 -7.09 3.18 -3.58
CA ASP A 30 -8.12 2.83 -2.59
C ASP A 30 -8.05 3.75 -1.36
N VAL A 31 -6.85 3.99 -0.82
CA VAL A 31 -6.62 4.93 0.30
C VAL A 31 -7.07 6.33 -0.12
N THR A 32 -6.70 6.75 -1.33
CA THR A 32 -7.07 8.06 -1.88
C THR A 32 -8.57 8.21 -2.01
N ARG A 33 -9.31 7.16 -2.39
CA ARG A 33 -10.78 7.19 -2.44
C ARG A 33 -11.38 7.37 -1.03
N ALA A 34 -10.91 6.65 -0.02
CA ALA A 34 -11.38 6.80 1.35
C ALA A 34 -11.17 8.25 1.86
N VAL A 35 -9.97 8.80 1.67
CA VAL A 35 -9.66 10.19 2.04
C VAL A 35 -10.55 11.20 1.29
N LYS A 36 -10.77 11.02 -0.01
CA LYS A 36 -11.66 11.89 -0.80
C LYS A 36 -13.11 11.82 -0.31
N SER A 37 -13.56 10.67 0.16
CA SER A 37 -14.85 10.47 0.85
C SER A 37 -14.89 11.03 2.28
N GLN A 38 -13.94 11.89 2.65
CA GLN A 38 -13.82 12.60 3.93
C GLN A 38 -13.44 11.70 5.12
N GLU A 39 -13.02 10.46 4.89
CA GLU A 39 -12.50 9.59 5.96
C GLU A 39 -11.08 10.00 6.35
N ARG A 40 -10.79 10.09 7.65
CA ARG A 40 -9.42 10.30 8.14
C ARG A 40 -8.75 8.93 8.23
N VAL A 41 -7.66 8.76 7.48
CA VAL A 41 -6.97 7.47 7.36
C VAL A 41 -5.58 7.57 7.99
N ALA A 42 -5.31 6.73 8.99
CA ALA A 42 -3.96 6.47 9.45
C ALA A 42 -3.32 5.43 8.52
N LEU A 43 -2.28 5.82 7.80
CA LEU A 43 -1.56 4.98 6.85
C LEU A 43 -0.13 4.71 7.33
N GLY A 44 0.29 3.45 7.27
CA GLY A 44 1.68 3.03 7.43
C GLY A 44 2.15 2.23 6.22
N VAL A 45 3.36 2.51 5.74
CA VAL A 45 4.03 1.78 4.67
C VAL A 45 5.40 1.37 5.19
N VAL A 46 5.67 0.06 5.20
CA VAL A 46 6.88 -0.53 5.79
C VAL A 46 7.60 -1.38 4.75
N PRO A 47 8.78 -0.96 4.26
CA PRO A 47 9.64 -1.84 3.47
C PRO A 47 10.22 -2.94 4.36
N VAL A 48 10.23 -4.17 3.86
CA VAL A 48 10.85 -5.33 4.53
C VAL A 48 12.02 -5.80 3.69
N TYR A 49 13.20 -5.81 4.29
CA TYR A 49 14.45 -6.21 3.64
C TYR A 49 14.76 -7.67 3.94
N GLY A 50 15.26 -8.37 2.92
CA GLY A 50 15.74 -9.73 3.04
C GLY A 50 17.25 -9.75 3.28
N GLN A 51 17.95 -10.63 2.56
CA GLN A 51 19.42 -10.71 2.61
C GLN A 51 20.09 -9.49 1.98
N ASP A 52 19.50 -8.94 0.92
CA ASP A 52 19.96 -7.68 0.31
C ASP A 52 19.40 -6.49 1.10
N PRO A 53 20.25 -5.68 1.76
CA PRO A 53 19.80 -4.53 2.54
C PRO A 53 19.47 -3.31 1.66
N ALA A 54 19.79 -3.31 0.37
CA ALA A 54 19.57 -2.17 -0.52
C ALA A 54 18.17 -2.18 -1.16
N ILE A 55 17.62 -3.38 -1.42
CA ILE A 55 16.34 -3.56 -2.10
C ILE A 55 15.39 -4.34 -1.19
N PRO A 56 14.25 -3.77 -0.75
CA PRO A 56 13.29 -4.51 0.05
C PRO A 56 12.69 -5.65 -0.76
N THR A 57 12.42 -6.80 -0.13
CA THR A 57 11.72 -7.93 -0.77
C THR A 57 10.20 -7.72 -0.78
N GLU A 58 9.69 -6.94 0.18
CA GLU A 58 8.27 -6.66 0.33
C GLU A 58 8.03 -5.20 0.73
N ILE A 59 6.86 -4.69 0.39
CA ILE A 59 6.34 -3.41 0.89
C ILE A 59 4.99 -3.70 1.54
N ARG A 60 4.91 -3.55 2.85
CA ARG A 60 3.69 -3.78 3.63
C ARG A 60 2.95 -2.46 3.80
N MET A 61 1.68 -2.46 3.43
CA MET A 61 0.79 -1.31 3.54
C MET A 61 -0.31 -1.65 4.54
N ARG A 62 -0.50 -0.79 5.55
CA ARG A 62 -1.59 -0.89 6.50
C ARG A 62 -2.30 0.45 6.63
N ALA A 63 -3.61 0.44 6.52
CA ALA A 63 -4.43 1.64 6.67
C ALA A 63 -5.66 1.37 7.53
N VAL A 64 -5.99 2.33 8.38
CA VAL A 64 -7.17 2.33 9.24
C VAL A 64 -7.86 3.68 9.13
N GLY A 65 -9.10 3.68 8.64
CA GLY A 65 -9.93 4.87 8.59
C GLY A 65 -10.89 4.98 9.77
N ASP A 66 -11.30 6.21 10.08
CA ASP A 66 -12.23 6.54 11.16
C ASP A 66 -13.71 6.26 10.83
N ARG A 67 -14.01 5.72 9.64
CA ARG A 67 -15.36 5.33 9.17
C ARG A 67 -15.43 3.90 8.64
N GLY A 68 -14.45 3.07 8.98
CA GLY A 68 -14.47 1.63 8.71
C GLY A 68 -13.62 1.17 7.52
N TYR A 69 -12.90 2.05 6.83
CA TYR A 69 -11.90 1.65 5.85
C TYR A 69 -10.77 0.85 6.51
N ARG A 70 -10.42 -0.29 5.91
CA ARG A 70 -9.32 -1.14 6.34
C ARG A 70 -8.50 -1.61 5.14
N LEU A 71 -7.19 -1.57 5.29
CA LEU A 71 -6.24 -2.15 4.36
C LEU A 71 -5.12 -2.82 5.14
N ASN A 72 -4.81 -4.06 4.79
CA ASN A 72 -3.64 -4.79 5.27
C ASN A 72 -3.11 -5.69 4.15
N CYS A 73 -2.17 -5.15 3.38
CA CYS A 73 -1.66 -5.77 2.16
C CYS A 73 -0.14 -5.78 2.11
N THR A 74 0.40 -6.80 1.43
CA THR A 74 1.82 -6.97 1.15
C THR A 74 2.03 -6.94 -0.36
N VAL A 75 2.84 -6.00 -0.86
CA VAL A 75 3.30 -5.99 -2.24
C VAL A 75 4.66 -6.66 -2.33
N TYR A 76 4.79 -7.67 -3.18
CA TYR A 76 6.06 -8.37 -3.40
C TYR A 76 6.94 -7.59 -4.39
N ASN A 77 8.11 -7.13 -3.95
CA ASN A 77 9.02 -6.31 -4.75
C ASN A 77 9.99 -7.19 -5.57
N ARG A 78 9.47 -7.78 -6.64
CA ARG A 78 10.20 -8.71 -7.52
C ARG A 78 9.77 -8.55 -8.98
N PRO A 79 10.59 -8.98 -9.97
CA PRO A 79 10.29 -8.80 -11.40
C PRO A 79 8.96 -9.43 -11.85
N SER A 80 8.58 -10.53 -11.21
CA SER A 80 7.32 -11.22 -11.38
C SER A 80 6.68 -11.42 -10.02
N GLY A 81 5.51 -10.83 -9.79
CA GLY A 81 4.90 -10.83 -8.47
C GLY A 81 3.49 -10.25 -8.44
N GLY A 82 2.78 -10.55 -7.36
CA GLY A 82 1.47 -9.99 -7.03
C GLY A 82 1.55 -9.10 -5.79
N TYR A 83 0.37 -8.84 -5.24
CA TYR A 83 0.20 -8.42 -3.85
C TYR A 83 -0.78 -9.40 -3.20
N ASP A 84 -0.75 -9.46 -1.88
CA ASP A 84 -1.69 -10.22 -1.07
C ASP A 84 -2.32 -9.30 -0.03
N CYS A 85 -3.61 -9.49 0.26
CA CYS A 85 -4.35 -8.66 1.20
C CYS A 85 -5.13 -9.54 2.16
N SER A 86 -4.84 -9.41 3.45
CA SER A 86 -5.67 -10.01 4.51
C SER A 86 -6.89 -9.15 4.84
N GLU A 87 -6.81 -7.83 4.58
CA GLU A 87 -7.94 -6.90 4.67
C GLU A 87 -7.87 -5.89 3.52
N ARG A 88 -9.00 -5.67 2.84
CA ARG A 88 -9.17 -4.62 1.82
C ARG A 88 -10.65 -4.27 1.70
N SER A 89 -11.15 -3.47 2.64
CA SER A 89 -12.54 -3.00 2.62
C SER A 89 -12.60 -1.51 2.27
N SER A 90 -13.32 -1.16 1.21
CA SER A 90 -13.81 0.21 1.03
C SER A 90 -14.95 0.41 2.04
N GLY A 91 -14.81 1.34 2.98
CA GLY A 91 -15.84 1.62 3.99
C GLY A 91 -17.23 1.77 3.34
N GLY A 92 -18.09 0.78 3.56
CA GLY A 92 -19.38 0.62 2.90
C GLY A 92 -19.69 -0.86 2.66
N ASN A 93 -20.45 -1.45 3.60
CA ASN A 93 -20.97 -2.83 3.65
C ASN A 93 -20.08 -3.96 3.07
N LEU A 94 -19.62 -4.83 3.98
CA LEU A 94 -19.23 -6.20 3.66
C LEU A 94 -20.39 -6.90 2.93
N SER A 95 -20.23 -7.11 1.63
CA SER A 95 -20.89 -8.20 0.93
C SER A 95 -19.85 -9.29 0.72
N ILE A 96 -19.93 -10.35 1.52
CA ILE A 96 -19.24 -11.62 1.30
C ILE A 96 -20.19 -12.50 0.48
N PRO A 97 -19.79 -13.04 -0.69
CA PRO A 97 -20.42 -14.24 -1.23
C PRO A 97 -19.97 -15.49 -0.47
#